data_AF-A0ABD0NPR7-F1
#
_entry.id   AF-A0ABD0NPR7-F1
#
_cell.length_a   1.000
_cell.length_b   1.000
_cell.length_c   1.000
_cell.angle_alpha   90.00
_cell.angle_beta   90.00
_cell.angle_gamma   90.00
#
_symmetry.space_group_name_H-M   'P 1'
#
loop_
_entity.id
_entity.type
_entity.pdbx_description
1 polymer ?
#
loop_
_entity_poly.entity_id
_entity_poly.type
_entity_poly.pdbx_seq_one_letter_code
_entity_poly.pdbx_strand_id
1 'polypeptide(L)' 'LDDSLQQYIPNFEREKINGEQLLKISHQDLEELTMTRVGHQELILEAVDLLCAL' A
#
# COMPACT_ATOMS: atom_id res chain seq x y z
N LEU A 1 9.56 7.21 0.02
CA LEU A 1 9.05 6.07 0.81
C LEU A 1 10.17 5.62 1.73
N ASP A 2 9.85 5.31 2.98
CA ASP A 2 10.82 4.71 3.89
C ASP A 2 11.45 3.46 3.27
N ASP A 3 12.74 3.25 3.51
CA ASP A 3 13.48 2.08 3.01
C ASP A 3 12.82 0.75 3.42
N SER A 4 12.08 0.76 4.53
CA SER A 4 11.30 -0.38 5.02
C SER A 4 10.16 -0.82 4.10
N LEU A 5 9.61 0.09 3.28
CA LEU A 5 8.47 -0.19 2.40
C LEU A 5 8.89 -0.58 0.97
N GLN A 6 10.15 -0.32 0.58
CA GLN A 6 10.63 -0.62 -0.78
C GLN A 6 10.52 -2.12 -1.14
N GLN A 7 10.62 -3.00 -0.14
CA GLN A 7 10.50 -4.45 -0.33
C GLN A 7 9.13 -4.89 -0.90
N TYR A 8 8.09 -4.06 -0.78
CA TYR A 8 6.75 -4.40 -1.28
C TYR A 8 6.51 -3.94 -2.72
N ILE A 9 7.32 -3.01 -3.25
CA ILE A 9 7.13 -2.45 -4.60
C ILE A 9 6.96 -3.55 -5.66
N PRO A 10 7.78 -4.62 -5.70
CA PRO A 10 7.61 -5.68 -6.69
C PRO A 10 6.25 -6.41 -6.62
N ASN A 11 5.62 -6.47 -5.44
CA ASN A 11 4.30 -7.09 -5.29
C ASN A 11 3.22 -6.20 -5.92
N PHE A 12 3.26 -4.89 -5.68
CA PHE A 12 2.33 -3.94 -6.29
C PHE A 12 2.49 -3.90 -7.82
N GLU A 13 3.73 -3.93 -8.31
CA GLU A 13 4.02 -3.98 -9.75
C GLU A 13 3.53 -5.28 -10.39
N ARG A 14 3.78 -6.43 -9.74
CA ARG A 14 3.33 -7.74 -10.22
C ARG A 14 1.81 -7.81 -10.34
N GLU A 15 1.09 -7.33 -9.33
CA GLU A 15 -0.38 -7.27 -9.32
C GLU A 15 -0.93 -6.08 -10.13
N LYS A 16 -0.05 -5.28 -10.75
CA LYS A 16 -0.39 -4.12 -11.59
C LYS A 16 -1.31 -3.12 -10.89
N ILE A 17 -1.08 -2.90 -9.59
CA ILE A 17 -1.84 -1.92 -8.81
C ILE A 17 -1.55 -0.53 -9.37
N ASN A 18 -2.59 0.11 -9.91
CA ASN A 18 -2.53 1.48 -10.39
C ASN A 18 -2.91 2.49 -9.29
N GLY A 19 -2.84 3.78 -9.60
CA GLY A 19 -3.15 4.84 -8.63
C GLY A 19 -4.60 4.80 -8.11
N GLU A 20 -5.58 4.50 -8.96
CA GLU A 20 -6.99 4.42 -8.52
C GLU A 20 -7.23 3.23 -7.57
N GLN A 21 -6.61 2.08 -7.86
CA GLN A 21 -6.67 0.90 -7.00
C GLN A 21 -5.95 1.17 -5.67
N LEU A 22 -4.78 1.81 -5.73
CA LEU A 22 -4.03 2.18 -4.54
C LEU A 22 -4.82 3.13 -3.63
N LEU A 23 -5.56 4.09 -4.20
CA LEU A 23 -6.39 5.02 -3.44
C LEU A 23 -7.57 4.36 -2.71
N LYS A 24 -7.95 3.14 -3.11
CA LYS A 24 -9.08 2.37 -2.54
C LYS A 24 -8.61 1.14 -1.77
N ILE A 25 -7.30 1.00 -1.56
CA ILE A 25 -6.70 -0.20 -1.00
C ILE A 25 -7.11 -0.39 0.45
N SER A 26 -7.41 -1.64 0.84
CA SER A 26 -7.76 -2.00 2.21
C SER A 26 -6.64 -2.79 2.91
N HIS A 27 -6.75 -2.98 4.23
CA HIS A 27 -5.85 -3.89 4.97
C HIS A 27 -5.80 -5.28 4.35
N GLN A 28 -6.95 -5.81 3.94
CA GLN A 28 -7.03 -7.14 3.34
C GLN A 28 -6.26 -7.20 2.01
N ASP A 29 -6.40 -6.18 1.16
CA ASP A 29 -5.66 -6.11 -0.11
C ASP A 29 -4.14 -6.06 0.14
N LEU A 30 -3.71 -5.36 1.19
CA LEU A 30 -2.30 -5.29 1.59
C LEU A 30 -1.78 -6.64 2.09
N GLU A 31 -2.59 -7.41 2.82
CA GLU A 31 -2.26 -8.79 3.20
C GLU A 31 -2.12 -9.70 1.97
N GLU A 32 -2.99 -9.57 0.97
CA GLU A 32 -2.90 -10.29 -0.30
C GLU A 32 -1.64 -9.90 -1.11
N LEU A 33 -1.17 -8.66 -0.96
CA LEU A 33 0.11 -8.18 -1.47
C LEU A 33 1.32 -8.57 -0.59
N THR A 34 1.13 -9.49 0.36
CA THR A 34 2.12 -10.03 1.31
C THR A 34 2.65 -9.00 2.33
N MET A 35 1.98 -7.86 2.46
CA MET A 35 2.26 -6.87 3.49
C MET A 35 1.45 -7.20 4.75
N THR A 36 1.96 -8.11 5.58
CA THR A 36 1.27 -8.57 6.81
C THR A 36 1.62 -7.79 8.07
N ARG A 37 2.63 -6.90 8.00
CA ARG A 37 3.03 -6.08 9.15
C ARG A 37 2.05 -4.92 9.30
N VAL A 38 1.22 -4.96 10.33
CA VAL A 38 0.21 -3.92 10.62
C VAL A 38 0.80 -2.51 10.55
N GLY A 39 1.92 -2.23 11.23
CA GLY A 39 2.54 -0.90 11.17
C GLY A 39 2.97 -0.44 9.76
N HIS A 40 3.29 -1.37 8.85
CA HIS A 40 3.57 -1.00 7.45
C HIS A 40 2.27 -0.76 6.66
N GLN A 41 1.20 -1.49 6.97
CA GLN A 41 -0.11 -1.26 6.38
C GLN A 41 -0.64 0.12 6.74
N GLU A 42 -0.57 0.50 8.02
CA GLU A 42 -0.99 1.83 8.50
C GLU A 42 -0.26 2.94 7.75
N LEU A 43 1.07 2.83 7.56
CA LEU A 43 1.84 3.84 6.83
C LEU A 43 1.35 4.05 5.39
N ILE A 44 0.95 2.98 4.70
CA ILE A 44 0.43 3.07 3.33
C ILE A 44 -0.99 3.66 3.33
N LEU A 45 -1.85 3.20 4.24
CA LEU A 45 -3.23 3.68 4.33
C LEU A 45 -3.27 5.16 4.72
N GLU A 46 -2.49 5.60 5.69
CA GLU A 46 -2.35 7.01 6.05
C GLU A 46 -1.86 7.85 4.86
N ALA A 47 -0.86 7.37 4.12
CA ALA A 47 -0.35 8.08 2.94
C ALA A 47 -1.41 8.19 1.83
N VAL A 48 -2.21 7.14 1.63
CA VAL A 48 -3.32 7.12 0.67
C VAL A 48 -4.45 8.06 1.11
N ASP A 49 -4.83 8.06 2.39
CA ASP A 49 -5.85 8.95 2.95
C ASP A 49 -5.45 10.43 2.79
N LEU A 50 -4.17 10.75 3.00
CA LEU A 50 -3.64 12.10 2.77
C LEU A 50 -3.73 12.52 1.29
N LEU A 51 -3.54 11.60 0.35
CA LEU A 51 -3.71 11.89 -1.08
C LEU A 51 -5.18 12.10 -1.47
N CYS A 52 -6.11 11.39 -0.83
CA CYS A 52 -7.56 11.55 -1.04
C CYS A 52 -8.12 12.86 -0.46
N ALA A 53 -7.47 13.41 0.57
CA ALA A 53 -7.90 14.64 1.23
C ALA A 53 -7.46 15.94 0.51
N LEU A 54 -6.71 15.83 -0.59
CA LEU A 54 -6.20 16.94 -1.42
C LEU A 54 -7.06 17.15 -2.68
#